data_AF-A0A0D6L4J1-F1
#
_entry.id   AF-A0A0D6L4J1-F1
#
_cell.length_a   1.000
_cell.length_b   1.000
_cell.length_c   1.000
_cell.angle_alpha   90.00
_cell.angle_beta   90.00
_cell.angle_gamma   90.00
#
_symmetry.space_group_name_H-M   'P 1'
#
loop_
_entity.id
_entity.type
_entity.pdbx_description
1 polymer ?
#
loop_
_entity_poly.entity_id
_entity_poly.type
_entity_poly.pdbx_seq_one_letter_code
_entity_poly.pdbx_strand_id
1 'polypeptide(L)'
;MPAPKPLSREWEKVYASAKRGIILMSFGTMARSTEMGQERRTAFVDAFRAFPDIIFIWRYENTTDHFTDASNIVLHDWLPQVDMLSS
;
A
#
# COMPACT_ATOMS: atom_id res chain seq x y z
N MET A 1 -18.01 14.07 -18.47
CA MET A 1 -16.97 13.42 -17.64
C MET A 1 -17.62 12.21 -16.99
N PRO A 2 -17.04 11.00 -17.06
CA PRO A 2 -17.62 9.85 -16.38
C PRO A 2 -17.57 10.06 -14.87
N ALA A 3 -18.62 9.64 -14.16
CA ALA A 3 -18.69 9.75 -12.72
C ALA A 3 -17.61 8.86 -12.05
N PRO A 4 -17.05 9.29 -10.90
CA PRO A 4 -16.14 8.48 -10.09
C PRO A 4 -16.74 7.11 -9.81
N LYS A 5 -15.97 6.04 -10.01
CA LYS A 5 -16.41 4.70 -9.57
C LYS A 5 -16.23 4.62 -8.05
N PRO A 6 -17.20 4.03 -7.32
CA PRO A 6 -17.03 3.81 -5.89
C PRO A 6 -15.77 2.98 -5.60
N LEU A 7 -15.07 3.35 -4.53
CA LEU A 7 -13.98 2.52 -3.97
C LEU A 7 -14.49 1.09 -3.79
N SER A 8 -13.65 0.10 -4.11
CA SER A 8 -14.01 -1.28 -3.79
C SER A 8 -14.21 -1.42 -2.28
N ARG A 9 -15.11 -2.31 -1.87
CA ARG A 9 -15.39 -2.58 -0.43
C ARG A 9 -14.14 -2.96 0.37
N GLU A 10 -13.11 -3.45 -0.30
CA GLU A 10 -11.82 -3.77 0.32
C GLU A 10 -11.09 -2.50 0.73
N TRP A 11 -11.00 -1.51 -0.16
CA TRP A 11 -10.40 -0.22 0.15
C TRP A 11 -11.21 0.54 1.20
N GLU A 12 -12.54 0.54 1.14
CA GLU A 12 -13.37 1.18 2.18
C GLU A 12 -13.01 0.69 3.59
N LYS A 13 -12.74 -0.61 3.76
CA LYS A 13 -12.30 -1.18 5.05
C LYS A 13 -10.90 -0.72 5.45
N VAL A 14 -9.97 -0.68 4.51
CA VAL A 14 -8.59 -0.19 4.75
C VAL A 14 -8.60 1.28 5.16
N TYR A 15 -9.44 2.08 4.51
CA TYR A 15 -9.60 3.48 4.86
C TYR A 15 -10.28 3.68 6.21
N ALA A 16 -11.32 2.89 6.51
CA ALA A 16 -12.00 2.94 7.80
C ALA A 16 -11.12 2.46 8.97
N SER A 17 -10.11 1.61 8.73
CA SER A 17 -9.21 1.12 9.77
C SER A 17 -8.05 2.09 10.08
N ALA A 18 -7.75 3.03 9.17
CA ALA A 18 -6.69 4.01 9.35
C ALA A 18 -7.08 5.04 10.42
N LYS A 19 -6.32 5.10 11.53
CA LYS A 19 -6.61 6.01 12.65
C LYS A 19 -6.05 7.40 12.45
N ARG A 20 -4.85 7.49 11.87
CA ARG A 20 -4.16 8.78 11.62
C ARG A 20 -4.17 9.16 10.15
N GLY A 21 -4.02 8.18 9.26
CA GLY A 21 -4.00 8.41 7.83
C GLY A 21 -3.37 7.27 7.05
N ILE A 22 -3.21 7.47 5.76
CA ILE A 22 -2.71 6.48 4.82
C ILE A 22 -1.53 7.07 4.05
N ILE A 23 -0.46 6.31 3.91
CA ILE A 23 0.69 6.65 3.08
C ILE A 23 0.77 5.67 1.92
N LEU A 24 0.80 6.21 0.70
CA LEU A 24 1.10 5.45 -0.50
C LEU A 24 2.60 5.49 -0.80
N MET A 25 3.25 4.33 -0.78
CA MET A 25 4.63 4.16 -1.23
C MET A 25 4.66 3.49 -2.60
N SER A 26 5.25 4.17 -3.59
CA SER A 26 5.47 3.66 -4.94
C SER A 26 6.77 4.23 -5.50
N PHE A 27 7.61 3.36 -6.08
CA PHE A 27 8.90 3.73 -6.68
C PHE A 27 8.80 3.99 -8.20
N GLY A 28 7.58 4.10 -8.73
CA GLY A 28 7.33 4.26 -10.16
C GLY A 28 7.44 2.96 -10.93
N THR A 29 7.55 3.04 -12.26
CA THR A 29 7.65 1.86 -13.14
C THR A 29 9.08 1.38 -13.36
N MET A 30 10.07 2.23 -13.07
CA MET A 30 11.49 1.96 -13.34
C MET A 30 12.21 1.29 -12.18
N ALA A 31 11.72 1.45 -10.95
CA ALA A 31 12.24 0.78 -9.77
C ALA A 31 11.15 -0.11 -9.19
N ARG A 32 11.23 -1.43 -9.46
CA ARG A 32 10.27 -2.40 -8.93
C ARG A 32 10.59 -2.72 -7.48
N SER A 33 9.57 -2.74 -6.63
CA SER A 33 9.78 -3.08 -5.22
C SER A 33 10.19 -4.55 -5.04
N THR A 34 9.83 -5.42 -5.98
CA THR A 34 10.25 -6.84 -6.00
C THR A 34 11.75 -7.03 -6.19
N GLU A 35 12.42 -6.08 -6.86
CA GLU A 35 13.87 -6.09 -7.10
C GLU A 35 14.65 -5.57 -5.87
N MET A 36 13.97 -5.08 -4.83
CA MET A 36 14.63 -4.71 -3.58
C MET A 36 15.20 -5.93 -2.88
N GLY A 37 16.48 -5.87 -2.51
CA GLY A 37 17.09 -6.88 -1.65
C GLY A 37 16.35 -7.03 -0.32
N GLN A 38 16.41 -8.23 0.25
CA GLN A 38 15.70 -8.58 1.50
C GLN A 38 15.97 -7.59 2.64
N GLU A 39 17.22 -7.17 2.83
CA GLU A 39 17.61 -6.22 3.87
C GLU A 39 16.83 -4.89 3.78
N ARG A 40 16.67 -4.35 2.57
CA ARG A 40 15.92 -3.10 2.35
C ARG A 40 14.44 -3.30 2.62
N ARG A 41 13.89 -4.45 2.22
CA ARG A 41 12.49 -4.77 2.49
C ARG A 41 12.22 -4.85 3.99
N THR A 42 13.08 -5.54 4.73
CA THR A 42 13.00 -5.63 6.19
C THR A 42 13.09 -4.25 6.84
N ALA A 43 14.04 -3.41 6.40
CA ALA A 43 14.18 -2.05 6.94
C ALA A 43 12.90 -1.20 6.75
N PHE A 44 12.24 -1.29 5.58
CA PHE A 44 10.96 -0.61 5.37
C PHE A 44 9.84 -1.18 6.25
N VAL A 45 9.73 -2.50 6.36
CA VAL A 45 8.74 -3.15 7.23
C VAL A 45 8.91 -2.72 8.68
N ASP A 46 10.14 -2.71 9.20
CA ASP A 46 10.43 -2.30 10.57
C ASP A 46 10.12 -0.81 10.80
N ALA A 47 10.42 0.03 9.81
CA ALA A 47 10.04 1.45 9.85
C ALA A 47 8.51 1.63 9.88
N PHE A 48 7.75 0.88 9.08
CA PHE A 48 6.29 0.99 9.06
C PHE A 48 5.66 0.48 10.36
N ARG A 49 6.19 -0.60 10.94
CA ARG A 49 5.74 -1.14 12.23
C ARG A 49 5.86 -0.14 13.38
N ALA A 50 6.80 0.80 13.30
CA ALA A 50 6.94 1.87 14.29
C ALA A 50 5.75 2.87 14.28
N PHE A 51 4.90 2.86 13.23
CA PHE A 51 3.73 3.74 13.08
C PHE A 51 2.44 2.93 12.88
N PRO A 52 1.97 2.19 13.90
CA PRO A 52 0.80 1.31 13.79
C PRO A 52 -0.52 2.06 13.57
N ASP A 53 -0.55 3.38 13.74
CA ASP A 53 -1.71 4.25 13.51
C ASP A 53 -1.83 4.77 12.06
N ILE A 54 -0.78 4.56 11.25
CA ILE A 54 -0.78 4.83 9.80
C ILE A 54 -0.88 3.50 9.05
N ILE A 55 -1.72 3.48 8.01
CA ILE A 55 -1.71 2.39 7.02
C ILE A 55 -0.75 2.75 5.89
N PHE A 56 0.19 1.85 5.60
CA PHE A 56 1.10 1.97 4.48
C PHE A 56 0.62 1.09 3.33
N ILE A 57 0.20 1.72 2.23
CA ILE A 57 -0.06 1.02 0.98
C ILE A 57 1.25 1.01 0.21
N TRP A 58 1.86 -0.17 0.09
CA TRP A 58 3.13 -0.33 -0.62
C TRP A 58 2.88 -1.02 -1.95
N ARG A 59 3.20 -0.31 -3.03
CA ARG A 59 3.21 -0.87 -4.36
C ARG A 59 4.26 -1.98 -4.47
N TYR A 60 3.81 -3.22 -4.65
CA TYR A 60 4.64 -4.41 -4.73
C TYR A 60 4.10 -5.36 -5.80
N GLU A 61 4.88 -5.57 -6.84
CA GLU A 61 4.47 -6.27 -8.07
C GLU A 61 4.28 -7.78 -7.88
N ASN A 62 4.69 -8.35 -6.73
CA ASN A 62 4.49 -9.75 -6.38
C ASN A 62 3.71 -9.89 -5.06
N THR A 63 2.38 -9.81 -5.13
CA THR A 63 1.51 -9.94 -3.94
C THR A 63 1.47 -11.35 -3.33
N THR A 64 2.08 -12.35 -3.98
CA THR A 64 2.21 -13.71 -3.42
C THR A 64 3.45 -13.87 -2.54
N ASP A 65 4.32 -12.86 -2.49
CA ASP A 65 5.48 -12.82 -1.61
C ASP A 65 5.08 -12.40 -0.19
N HIS A 66 5.03 -13.36 0.72
CA HIS A 66 4.64 -13.14 2.12
C HIS A 66 5.84 -12.73 3.00
N PHE A 67 6.53 -11.65 2.63
CA PHE A 67 7.70 -11.18 3.38
C PHE A 67 7.37 -10.34 4.62
N THR A 68 6.10 -10.00 4.85
CA THR A 68 5.64 -9.25 6.02
C THR A 68 4.27 -9.73 6.49
N ASP A 69 4.07 -9.71 7.81
CA ASP A 69 2.83 -10.01 8.53
C ASP A 69 2.25 -8.76 9.23
N ALA A 70 2.83 -7.59 8.98
CA ALA A 70 2.44 -6.35 9.66
C ALA A 70 1.02 -5.93 9.25
N SER A 71 0.15 -5.73 10.23
CA SER A 71 -1.26 -5.38 10.01
C SER A 71 -1.49 -3.99 9.45
N ASN A 72 -0.48 -3.11 9.51
CA ASN A 72 -0.52 -1.75 9.00
C ASN A 72 0.16 -1.59 7.64
N ILE A 73 0.51 -2.70 6.95
CA ILE A 73 1.08 -2.72 5.61
C ILE A 73 0.11 -3.44 4.66
N VAL A 74 -0.21 -2.81 3.54
CA VAL A 74 -1.02 -3.38 2.46
C VAL A 74 -0.16 -3.45 1.20
N LEU A 75 0.16 -4.65 0.73
CA LEU A 75 0.90 -4.86 -0.52
C LEU A 75 -0.06 -4.88 -1.71
N HIS A 76 0.25 -4.14 -2.76
CA HIS A 76 -0.60 -4.10 -3.96
C HIS A 76 0.22 -3.86 -5.24
N ASP A 77 -0.06 -4.54 -6.35
CA ASP A 77 0.71 -4.36 -7.60
C ASP A 77 0.40 -3.03 -8.31
N TRP A 78 -0.88 -2.67 -8.37
CA TRP A 78 -1.32 -1.45 -9.05
C TRP A 78 -2.53 -0.82 -8.38
N LEU A 79 -2.39 0.37 -7.81
CA LEU A 79 -3.57 1.09 -7.31
C LEU A 79 -4.39 1.64 -8.49
N PRO A 80 -5.73 1.49 -8.48
CA PRO A 80 -6.59 2.25 -9.37
C PRO A 80 -6.50 3.73 -9.05
N GLN A 81 -5.49 4.37 -9.63
CA GLN A 81 -5.15 5.78 -9.41
C GLN A 81 -6.31 6.72 -9.83
N VAL A 82 -7.24 6.24 -10.66
CA VAL A 82 -8.46 6.95 -11.07
C VAL A 82 -9.58 6.84 -10.02
N ASP A 83 -9.65 5.75 -9.26
CA ASP A 83 -10.71 5.51 -8.28
C ASP A 83 -10.38 6.12 -6.90
N MET A 84 -9.11 6.41 -6.61
CA MET A 84 -8.67 6.99 -5.32
C MET A 84 -8.64 8.53 -5.27
N LEU A 85 -8.53 9.20 -6.42
CA LEU A 85 -8.40 10.67 -6.52
C LEU A 85 -9.74 11.39 -6.80
N SER A 86 -10.84 10.64 -6.90
CA SER A 86 -12.12 11.15 -7.41
C SER A 86 -13.24 11.17 -6.35
N SER A 87 -12.90 11.01 -5.08
CA SER A 87 -13.77 11.17 -3.90
C SER A 87 -13.61 12.53 -3.24
#